data_AF-A0A1B6LP47-F1
#
_entry.id   AF-A0A1B6LP47-F1
#
_cell.length_a   1.000
_cell.length_b   1.000
_cell.length_c   1.000
_cell.angle_alpha   90.00
_cell.angle_beta   90.00
_cell.angle_gamma   90.00
#
_symmetry.space_group_name_H-M   'P 1'
#
loop_
_entity.id
_entity.type
_entity.pdbx_description
1 polymer ?
#
loop_
_entity_poly.entity_id
_entity_poly.type
_entity_poly.pdbx_seq_one_letter_code
_entity_poly.pdbx_strand_id
1 'polypeptide(L)'
;GDVVRALDDQRQKANSISDLFTQTAEAQRMKLREYCERLMFFDPVGFGRKGEELLWRKGYYEVVTSAKKLHKGPLWKPLEVSHLRSHLQAGIGHYHHLLLRLQIDFRMDLRGIVDFPYVVADIGLKKGKSSSTSKEKPLDVGAVDWANLAVHRCLIYLGDLGRYLADLCPGYQTDLSARYYHQALYWKPECGMPHNQLGTLVGNYNFFLDSAYYYMRCLMSSQSFEGTESNLAGVLERSWKHFESTLTPTPLHHLIAKFLNIVDFCYFDKQPPECFPQLCHEAIDRLNSYQEMLQSVTLTNGEDGNDQPGQLTDDILFKVTLVSLMCTQHLQNKGSDQMNIVLAITLAVMNYLILKAVERLEEVLPPPQAPLQPSTNGHSKLRRRRRRRRHSSELSSDMSDGEVVALSSDDSELSEEELVFDAQSSDSDSERGSIEQPPPVEVVDPRKLQLGETPAVAQSTVLDHVEQLCQHGFLLQTIKVCLDWLVTNVEVLRACAQSVKPMLGRTANFLNHLTLVPLPPPATEQPDVIN
;
A
#
# COMPACT_ATOMS: atom_id res chain seq x y z
N GLY A 1 6.40 30.92 -29.78
CA GLY A 1 5.56 31.10 -30.98
C GLY A 1 6.21 30.48 -32.20
N ASP A 2 7.24 31.12 -32.75
CA ASP A 2 7.82 30.74 -34.06
C ASP A 2 8.44 29.34 -34.07
N VAL A 3 9.18 28.98 -33.01
CA VAL A 3 9.76 27.64 -32.86
C VAL A 3 8.67 26.55 -32.92
N VAL A 4 7.52 26.78 -32.26
CA VAL A 4 6.40 25.83 -32.26
C VAL A 4 5.81 25.69 -33.66
N ARG A 5 5.59 26.81 -34.37
CA ARG A 5 5.10 26.79 -35.75
C ARG A 5 6.04 26.03 -36.69
N ALA A 6 7.35 26.28 -36.58
CA ALA A 6 8.35 25.56 -37.38
C ALA A 6 8.35 24.06 -37.11
N LEU A 7 8.23 23.64 -35.85
CA LEU A 7 8.13 22.22 -35.47
C LEU A 7 6.84 21.57 -36.00
N ASP A 8 5.71 22.28 -35.91
CA ASP A 8 4.42 21.80 -36.42
C ASP A 8 4.45 21.66 -37.96
N ASP A 9 4.97 22.65 -38.67
CA ASP A 9 5.10 22.61 -40.13
C ASP A 9 6.01 21.46 -40.61
N GLN A 10 7.13 21.23 -39.91
CA GLN A 10 8.02 20.11 -40.22
C GLN A 10 7.34 18.76 -39.98
N ARG A 11 6.64 18.62 -38.84
CA ARG A 11 5.93 17.38 -38.51
C ARG A 11 4.79 17.08 -39.48
N GLN A 12 4.06 18.09 -39.93
CA GLN A 12 2.99 17.91 -40.92
C GLN A 12 3.52 17.45 -42.29
N LYS A 13 4.76 17.82 -42.63
CA LYS A 13 5.41 17.45 -43.90
C LYS A 13 6.20 16.13 -43.82
N ALA A 14 6.31 15.52 -42.64
CA ALA A 14 7.06 14.30 -42.43
C ALA A 14 6.39 13.10 -43.12
N ASN A 15 7.12 12.42 -43.99
CA ASN A 15 6.66 11.22 -44.69
C ASN A 15 7.31 9.94 -44.13
N SER A 16 8.40 10.10 -43.37
CA SER A 16 9.13 9.04 -42.70
C SER A 16 9.46 9.45 -41.26
N ILE A 17 9.77 8.46 -40.41
CA ILE A 17 10.18 8.72 -39.03
C ILE A 17 11.48 9.56 -39.01
N SER A 18 12.41 9.31 -39.93
CA SER A 18 13.67 10.08 -40.03
C SER A 18 13.45 11.58 -40.30
N ASP A 19 12.36 11.96 -40.97
CA ASP A 19 12.03 13.37 -41.20
C ASP A 19 11.73 14.12 -39.89
N LEU A 20 11.30 13.40 -38.84
CA LEU A 20 11.09 13.96 -37.50
C LEU A 20 12.42 14.32 -36.80
N PHE A 21 13.54 13.73 -37.23
CA PHE A 21 14.86 13.82 -36.60
C PHE A 21 15.90 14.50 -37.49
N THR A 22 15.46 15.39 -38.39
CA THR A 22 16.38 16.24 -39.13
C THR A 22 17.13 17.18 -38.17
N GLN A 23 18.36 17.56 -38.54
CA GLN A 23 19.18 18.49 -37.75
C GLN A 23 18.45 19.80 -37.44
N THR A 24 17.66 20.31 -38.39
CA THR A 24 16.84 21.51 -38.20
C THR A 24 15.74 21.27 -37.16
N ALA A 25 15.03 20.14 -37.22
CA ALA A 25 14.00 19.82 -36.23
C ALA A 25 14.58 19.64 -34.83
N GLU A 26 15.74 19.00 -34.71
CA GLU A 26 16.46 18.86 -33.44
C GLU A 26 16.88 20.22 -32.87
N ALA A 27 17.46 21.09 -33.69
CA ALA A 27 17.85 22.44 -33.27
C ALA A 27 16.63 23.27 -32.79
N GLN A 28 15.48 23.15 -33.47
CA GLN A 28 14.25 23.82 -33.02
C GLN A 28 13.74 23.23 -31.70
N ARG A 29 13.80 21.90 -31.52
CA ARG A 29 13.47 21.28 -30.22
C ARG A 29 14.40 21.76 -29.12
N MET A 30 15.71 21.89 -29.35
CA MET A 30 16.63 22.42 -28.35
C MET A 30 16.27 23.84 -27.93
N LYS A 31 16.01 24.73 -28.90
CA LYS A 31 15.56 26.10 -28.63
C LYS A 31 14.24 26.14 -27.86
N LEU A 32 13.30 25.27 -28.20
CA LEU A 32 12.03 25.17 -27.48
C LEU A 32 12.28 24.82 -26.02
N ARG A 33 13.14 23.83 -25.73
CA ARG A 33 13.48 23.42 -24.37
C ARG A 33 14.06 24.58 -23.57
N GLU A 34 15.09 25.23 -24.10
CA GLU A 34 15.75 26.37 -23.46
C GLU A 34 14.77 27.52 -23.18
N TYR A 35 13.89 27.85 -24.13
CA TYR A 35 12.92 28.93 -23.94
C TYR A 35 11.83 28.58 -22.94
N CYS A 36 11.32 27.34 -22.94
CA CYS A 36 10.32 26.91 -21.96
C CYS A 36 10.91 26.93 -20.55
N GLU A 37 12.12 26.37 -20.37
CA GLU A 37 12.84 26.38 -19.10
C GLU A 37 13.11 27.81 -18.61
N ARG A 38 13.65 28.68 -19.46
CA ARG A 38 13.91 30.08 -19.07
C ARG A 38 12.63 30.77 -18.60
N LEU A 39 11.53 30.55 -19.30
CA LEU A 39 10.26 31.18 -18.98
C LEU A 39 9.68 30.68 -17.66
N MET A 40 9.67 29.36 -17.43
CA MET A 40 9.10 28.77 -16.22
C MET A 40 9.89 29.09 -14.95
N PHE A 41 11.21 29.28 -15.03
CA PHE A 41 11.99 29.72 -13.86
C PHE A 41 12.05 31.24 -13.71
N PHE A 42 11.80 32.01 -14.77
CA PHE A 42 11.71 33.47 -14.69
C PHE A 42 10.43 33.93 -13.98
N ASP A 43 9.29 33.32 -14.32
CA ASP A 43 8.01 33.55 -13.67
C ASP A 43 7.24 32.22 -13.51
N PRO A 44 7.55 31.48 -12.42
CA PRO A 44 6.93 30.21 -12.08
C PRO A 44 5.40 30.26 -11.99
N VAL A 45 4.86 31.35 -11.44
CA VAL A 45 3.42 31.48 -11.20
C VAL A 45 2.67 31.76 -12.50
N GLY A 46 3.17 32.70 -13.33
CA GLY A 46 2.49 33.08 -14.57
C GLY A 46 2.69 32.10 -15.72
N PHE A 47 3.89 31.52 -15.84
CA PHE A 47 4.27 30.70 -17.00
C PHE A 47 4.70 29.29 -16.68
N GLY A 48 4.91 28.93 -15.42
CA GLY A 48 5.45 27.62 -15.04
C GLY A 48 4.68 26.45 -15.65
N ARG A 49 3.37 26.37 -15.41
CA ARG A 49 2.53 25.27 -15.91
C ARG A 49 2.46 25.24 -17.44
N LYS A 50 2.31 26.40 -18.08
CA LYS A 50 2.19 26.52 -19.55
C LYS A 50 3.50 26.14 -20.25
N GLY A 51 4.63 26.57 -19.69
CA GLY A 51 5.96 26.24 -20.19
C GLY A 51 6.22 24.73 -20.12
N GLU A 52 5.90 24.12 -18.97
CA GLU A 52 6.07 22.68 -18.75
C GLU A 52 5.19 21.83 -19.70
N GLU A 53 3.90 22.16 -19.82
CA GLU A 53 3.00 21.44 -20.72
C GLU A 53 3.43 21.56 -22.19
N LEU A 54 3.82 22.76 -22.62
CA LEU A 54 4.30 22.99 -23.98
C LEU A 54 5.60 22.21 -24.25
N LEU A 55 6.53 22.23 -23.29
CA LEU A 55 7.80 21.51 -23.32
C LEU A 55 7.58 20.01 -23.51
N TRP A 56 6.77 19.39 -22.65
CA TRP A 56 6.44 17.97 -22.76
C TRP A 56 5.78 17.65 -24.10
N ARG A 57 4.73 18.39 -24.43
CA ARG A 57 3.88 18.11 -25.59
C ARG A 57 4.66 18.22 -26.90
N LYS A 58 5.33 19.35 -27.14
CA LYS A 58 6.03 19.63 -28.41
C LYS A 58 7.43 19.04 -28.44
N GLY A 59 8.08 18.90 -27.28
CA GLY A 59 9.43 18.37 -27.18
C GLY A 59 9.49 16.86 -27.33
N TYR A 60 8.50 16.13 -26.81
CA TYR A 60 8.56 14.67 -26.67
C TYR A 60 7.28 13.96 -27.11
N TYR A 61 6.13 14.25 -26.50
CA TYR A 61 4.89 13.49 -26.72
C TYR A 61 4.41 13.49 -28.18
N GLU A 62 4.33 14.67 -28.82
CA GLU A 62 3.91 14.78 -30.21
C GLU A 62 4.93 14.15 -31.19
N VAL A 63 6.21 14.07 -30.81
CA VAL A 63 7.25 13.39 -31.61
C VAL A 63 7.02 11.89 -31.60
N VAL A 64 6.85 11.30 -30.42
CA VAL A 64 6.62 9.85 -30.25
C VAL A 64 5.30 9.44 -30.89
N THR A 65 4.23 10.18 -30.67
CA THR A 65 2.91 9.86 -31.26
C THR A 65 2.92 9.98 -32.77
N SER A 66 3.60 10.98 -33.35
CA SER A 66 3.78 11.05 -34.81
C SER A 66 4.65 9.91 -35.34
N ALA A 67 5.71 9.52 -34.64
CA ALA A 67 6.52 8.37 -35.04
C ALA A 67 5.69 7.08 -35.03
N LYS A 68 4.87 6.84 -33.99
CA LYS A 68 3.93 5.71 -33.93
C LYS A 68 2.90 5.73 -35.08
N LYS A 69 2.45 6.92 -35.52
CA LYS A 69 1.53 7.06 -36.68
C LYS A 69 2.21 6.79 -38.03
N LEU A 70 3.48 7.19 -38.17
CA LEU A 70 4.26 6.97 -39.39
C LEU A 70 4.79 5.53 -39.50
N HIS A 71 4.92 4.84 -38.36
CA HIS A 71 5.34 3.45 -38.31
C HIS A 71 4.33 2.56 -39.03
N LYS A 72 4.81 1.80 -40.01
CA LYS A 72 4.01 0.84 -40.80
C LYS A 72 4.76 -0.49 -40.82
N GLY A 73 4.45 -1.36 -39.88
CA GLY A 73 5.04 -2.68 -39.80
C GLY A 73 4.80 -3.35 -38.45
N PRO A 74 5.10 -4.65 -38.33
CA PRO A 74 5.07 -5.37 -37.07
C PRO A 74 6.32 -5.11 -36.21
N LEU A 75 7.43 -4.70 -36.83
CA LEU A 75 8.72 -4.47 -36.18
C LEU A 75 9.31 -3.12 -36.59
N TRP A 76 9.89 -2.41 -35.63
CA TRP A 76 10.60 -1.14 -35.85
C TRP A 76 11.91 -1.36 -36.61
N LYS A 77 12.21 -0.52 -37.60
CA LYS A 77 13.50 -0.62 -38.32
C LYS A 77 14.66 -0.15 -37.42
N PRO A 78 15.87 -0.71 -37.56
CA PRO A 78 17.01 -0.35 -36.70
C PRO A 78 17.31 1.16 -36.66
N LEU A 79 17.19 1.86 -37.79
CA LEU A 79 17.40 3.31 -37.86
C LEU A 79 16.29 4.10 -37.14
N GLU A 80 15.03 3.66 -37.27
CA GLU A 80 13.88 4.28 -36.59
C GLU A 80 14.01 4.13 -35.07
N VAL A 81 14.40 2.94 -34.62
CA VAL A 81 14.70 2.67 -33.21
C VAL A 81 15.85 3.54 -32.72
N SER A 82 16.93 3.67 -33.48
CA SER A 82 18.09 4.49 -33.11
C SER A 82 17.71 5.96 -32.89
N HIS A 83 16.96 6.55 -33.81
CA HIS A 83 16.47 7.93 -33.69
C HIS A 83 15.61 8.13 -32.45
N LEU A 84 14.59 7.28 -32.26
CA LEU A 84 13.68 7.40 -31.13
C LEU A 84 14.38 7.14 -29.80
N ARG A 85 15.23 6.12 -29.73
CA ARG A 85 15.99 5.79 -28.52
C ARG A 85 16.88 6.96 -28.09
N SER A 86 17.66 7.52 -29.02
CA SER A 86 18.52 8.68 -28.74
C SER A 86 17.69 9.88 -28.26
N HIS A 87 16.57 10.16 -28.91
CA HIS A 87 15.67 11.25 -28.52
C HIS A 87 15.07 11.07 -27.12
N LEU A 88 14.59 9.86 -26.80
CA LEU A 88 13.99 9.54 -25.51
C LEU A 88 15.02 9.54 -24.38
N GLN A 89 16.23 8.99 -24.61
CA GLN A 89 17.33 9.05 -23.65
C GLN A 89 17.77 10.49 -23.37
N ALA A 90 17.85 11.34 -24.40
CA ALA A 90 18.09 12.76 -24.21
C ALA A 90 16.95 13.44 -23.41
N GLY A 91 15.71 12.97 -23.57
CA GLY A 91 14.58 13.38 -22.73
C GLY A 91 14.74 13.02 -21.26
N ILE A 92 15.14 11.78 -20.98
CA ILE A 92 15.38 11.32 -19.61
C ILE A 92 16.44 12.17 -18.93
N GLY A 93 17.59 12.37 -19.58
CA GLY A 93 18.66 13.22 -19.05
C GLY A 93 18.24 14.68 -18.82
N HIS A 94 17.42 15.23 -19.72
CA HIS A 94 16.87 16.57 -19.57
C HIS A 94 15.92 16.69 -18.36
N TYR A 95 14.99 15.75 -18.16
CA TYR A 95 14.08 15.79 -17.00
C TYR A 95 14.79 15.49 -15.68
N HIS A 96 15.86 14.68 -15.67
CA HIS A 96 16.73 14.55 -14.50
C HIS A 96 17.41 15.88 -14.15
N HIS A 97 17.98 16.56 -15.14
CA HIS A 97 18.58 17.88 -14.92
C HIS A 97 17.54 18.90 -14.42
N LEU A 98 16.33 18.84 -14.97
CA LEU A 98 15.25 19.74 -14.57
C LEU A 98 14.80 19.47 -13.11
N LEU A 99 14.69 18.21 -12.71
CA LEU A 99 14.42 17.83 -11.31
C LEU A 99 15.51 18.35 -10.37
N LEU A 100 16.78 18.18 -10.73
CA LEU A 100 17.91 18.70 -9.96
C LEU A 100 17.80 20.23 -9.78
N ARG A 101 17.49 20.94 -10.87
CA ARG A 101 17.34 22.39 -10.84
C ARG A 101 16.14 22.84 -10.00
N LEU A 102 14.99 22.17 -10.12
CA LEU A 102 13.83 22.41 -9.25
C LEU A 102 14.21 22.21 -7.78
N GLN A 103 14.94 21.14 -7.46
CA GLN A 103 15.37 20.84 -6.10
C GLN A 103 16.25 21.96 -5.52
N ILE A 104 17.22 22.45 -6.31
CA ILE A 104 18.16 23.51 -5.90
C ILE A 104 17.45 24.87 -5.78
N ASP A 105 16.76 25.29 -6.84
CA ASP A 105 16.19 26.64 -6.94
C ASP A 105 15.04 26.85 -5.93
N PHE A 106 14.29 25.78 -5.62
CA PHE A 106 13.14 25.81 -4.69
C PHE A 106 13.40 25.15 -3.33
N ARG A 107 14.64 24.71 -3.06
CA ARG A 107 15.08 24.13 -1.78
C ARG A 107 14.21 22.94 -1.34
N MET A 108 13.89 22.06 -2.29
CA MET A 108 13.01 20.92 -2.06
C MET A 108 13.79 19.76 -1.44
N ASP A 109 13.19 19.08 -0.45
CA ASP A 109 13.75 17.87 0.12
C ASP A 109 13.15 16.64 -0.54
N LEU A 110 13.95 15.98 -1.40
CA LEU A 110 13.53 14.78 -2.13
C LEU A 110 14.12 13.49 -1.53
N ARG A 111 14.79 13.57 -0.36
CA ARG A 111 15.40 12.39 0.29
C ARG A 111 14.31 11.40 0.70
N GLY A 112 14.53 10.12 0.40
CA GLY A 112 13.55 9.06 0.64
C GLY A 112 12.35 9.07 -0.31
N ILE A 113 12.25 10.06 -1.22
CA ILE A 113 11.21 10.15 -2.25
C ILE A 113 11.77 9.72 -3.60
N VAL A 114 12.90 10.30 -4.01
CA VAL A 114 13.63 9.90 -5.22
C VAL A 114 14.92 9.19 -4.81
N ASP A 115 15.41 8.28 -5.66
CA ASP A 115 16.62 7.48 -5.43
C ASP A 115 17.91 8.16 -5.94
N PHE A 116 17.79 9.36 -6.52
CA PHE A 116 18.91 10.22 -6.96
C PHE A 116 18.78 11.67 -6.42
N PRO A 117 18.43 11.89 -5.14
CA PRO A 117 18.25 13.25 -4.64
C PRO A 117 19.59 13.97 -4.62
N TYR A 118 19.60 15.25 -4.96
CA TYR A 118 20.80 16.06 -4.74
C TYR A 118 21.02 16.23 -3.23
N VAL A 119 22.10 15.67 -2.72
CA VAL A 119 22.49 15.82 -1.31
C VAL A 119 23.61 16.84 -1.25
N VAL A 120 23.31 18.03 -0.71
CA VAL A 120 24.28 19.14 -0.55
C VAL A 120 25.52 18.72 0.27
N ALA A 121 25.44 17.60 1.00
CA ALA A 121 26.53 17.02 1.78
C ALA A 121 27.52 16.16 0.96
N ASP A 122 27.31 15.96 -0.35
CA ASP A 122 28.20 15.13 -1.17
C ASP A 122 29.63 15.69 -1.21
N ILE A 123 30.52 14.97 -0.51
CA ILE A 123 31.93 15.28 -0.30
C ILE A 123 32.64 15.29 -1.65
N GLY A 124 33.03 16.47 -2.13
CA GLY A 124 33.84 16.61 -3.35
C GLY A 124 33.52 17.84 -4.19
N LEU A 125 32.33 18.42 -4.06
CA LEU A 125 32.06 19.75 -4.61
C LEU A 125 32.57 20.78 -3.62
N LYS A 126 33.60 21.55 -4.02
CA LYS A 126 34.02 22.74 -3.25
C LYS A 126 32.76 23.53 -2.97
N LYS A 127 32.40 23.72 -1.69
CA LYS A 127 31.39 24.68 -1.26
C LYS A 127 31.62 25.93 -2.10
N GLY A 128 30.70 26.22 -3.02
CA GLY A 128 30.70 27.51 -3.70
C GLY A 128 30.75 28.57 -2.60
N LYS A 129 31.61 29.58 -2.77
CA LYS A 129 31.72 30.69 -1.82
C LYS A 129 30.40 31.49 -1.80
N SER A 130 29.37 30.98 -1.13
CA SER A 130 28.14 31.62 -0.68
C SER A 130 27.30 30.49 -0.05
N SER A 131 26.89 30.50 1.21
CA SER A 131 25.94 31.47 1.74
C SER A 131 25.85 31.42 3.27
N SER A 132 26.94 31.29 4.02
CA SER A 132 26.86 31.36 5.49
C SER A 132 26.58 32.78 6.05
N THR A 133 26.18 33.75 5.21
CA THR A 133 25.99 35.15 5.64
C THR A 133 24.95 35.98 4.89
N SER A 134 24.21 35.43 3.92
CA SER A 134 23.05 36.12 3.35
C SER A 134 21.79 35.52 3.93
N LYS A 135 20.98 36.31 4.65
CA LYS A 135 19.58 35.94 4.96
C LYS A 135 18.92 35.55 3.65
N GLU A 136 18.75 34.25 3.41
CA GLU A 136 18.18 33.78 2.16
C GLU A 136 16.78 34.36 2.01
N LYS A 137 16.51 35.02 0.89
CA LYS A 137 15.20 35.60 0.63
C LYS A 137 14.15 34.48 0.70
N PRO A 138 13.01 34.69 1.38
CA PRO A 138 11.91 33.74 1.35
C PRO A 138 11.41 33.56 -0.09
N LEU A 139 11.15 32.32 -0.47
CA LEU A 139 10.60 31.97 -1.78
C LEU A 139 9.13 32.39 -1.84
N ASP A 140 8.67 32.75 -3.03
CA ASP A 140 7.25 33.01 -3.27
C ASP A 140 6.43 31.71 -3.13
N VAL A 141 5.32 31.76 -2.40
CA VAL A 141 4.50 30.59 -2.07
C VAL A 141 3.93 29.96 -3.33
N GLY A 142 3.40 30.77 -4.25
CA GLY A 142 2.87 30.29 -5.52
C GLY A 142 3.94 29.61 -6.39
N ALA A 143 5.17 30.14 -6.36
CA ALA A 143 6.30 29.55 -7.06
C ALA A 143 6.71 28.19 -6.46
N VAL A 144 6.68 28.05 -5.13
CA VAL A 144 6.91 26.78 -4.43
C VAL A 144 5.81 25.76 -4.73
N ASP A 145 4.54 26.18 -4.73
CA ASP A 145 3.41 25.31 -5.08
C ASP A 145 3.54 24.79 -6.52
N TRP A 146 3.90 25.67 -7.45
CA TRP A 146 4.22 25.26 -8.82
C TRP A 146 5.35 24.24 -8.85
N ALA A 147 6.47 24.49 -8.16
CA ALA A 147 7.64 23.62 -8.17
C ALA A 147 7.33 22.22 -7.61
N ASN A 148 6.54 22.14 -6.53
CA ASN A 148 6.02 20.89 -5.99
C ASN A 148 5.28 20.06 -7.04
N LEU A 149 4.38 20.71 -7.79
CA LEU A 149 3.63 20.03 -8.84
C LEU A 149 4.50 19.75 -10.08
N ALA A 150 5.51 20.58 -10.37
CA ALA A 150 6.44 20.37 -11.46
C ALA A 150 7.32 19.13 -11.22
N VAL A 151 7.80 18.91 -9.98
CA VAL A 151 8.51 17.68 -9.60
C VAL A 151 7.66 16.45 -9.85
N HIS A 152 6.41 16.45 -9.38
CA HIS A 152 5.47 15.35 -9.60
C HIS A 152 5.32 15.02 -11.10
N ARG A 153 5.13 16.04 -11.94
CA ARG A 153 4.94 15.85 -13.38
C ARG A 153 6.21 15.47 -14.11
N CYS A 154 7.38 15.97 -13.70
CA CYS A 154 8.67 15.50 -14.21
C CYS A 154 8.86 14.00 -13.98
N LEU A 155 8.48 13.49 -12.80
CA LEU A 155 8.52 12.05 -12.51
C LEU A 155 7.55 11.27 -13.41
N ILE A 156 6.34 11.78 -13.66
CA ILE A 156 5.42 11.16 -14.63
C ILE A 156 6.02 11.14 -16.04
N TYR A 157 6.61 12.25 -16.49
CA TYR A 157 7.25 12.34 -17.80
C TYR A 157 8.45 11.40 -17.93
N LEU A 158 9.26 11.23 -16.87
CA LEU A 158 10.33 10.24 -16.82
C LEU A 158 9.79 8.81 -16.95
N GLY A 159 8.68 8.50 -16.26
CA GLY A 159 7.98 7.23 -16.39
C GLY A 159 7.44 6.99 -17.80
N ASP A 160 6.85 8.01 -18.43
CA ASP A 160 6.33 7.94 -19.78
C ASP A 160 7.45 7.73 -20.82
N LEU A 161 8.57 8.43 -20.68
CA LEU A 161 9.75 8.25 -21.52
C LEU A 161 10.34 6.85 -21.39
N GLY A 162 10.44 6.34 -20.16
CA GLY A 162 10.85 4.97 -19.88
C GLY A 162 9.92 3.95 -20.56
N ARG A 163 8.60 4.14 -20.44
CA ARG A 163 7.62 3.26 -21.08
C ARG A 163 7.74 3.31 -22.59
N TYR A 164 7.92 4.49 -23.18
CA TYR A 164 8.13 4.62 -24.62
C TYR A 164 9.41 3.92 -25.09
N LEU A 165 10.47 3.87 -24.28
CA LEU A 165 11.66 3.09 -24.58
C LEU A 165 11.39 1.58 -24.50
N ALA A 166 10.65 1.13 -23.50
CA ALA A 166 10.23 -0.27 -23.36
C ALA A 166 9.38 -0.74 -24.55
N ASP A 167 8.44 0.08 -25.01
CA ASP A 167 7.63 -0.20 -26.21
C ASP A 167 8.49 -0.37 -27.48
N LEU A 168 9.66 0.26 -27.55
CA LEU A 168 10.53 0.30 -28.74
C LEU A 168 11.59 -0.79 -28.74
N CYS A 169 12.07 -1.18 -27.56
CA CYS A 169 13.21 -2.07 -27.39
C CYS A 169 12.79 -3.26 -26.52
N PRO A 170 12.50 -4.42 -27.14
CA PRO A 170 12.34 -5.67 -26.39
C PRO A 170 13.54 -5.89 -25.45
N GLY A 171 13.28 -6.16 -24.17
CA GLY A 171 14.30 -6.29 -23.12
C GLY A 171 14.71 -4.99 -22.41
N TYR A 172 14.16 -3.83 -22.77
CA TYR A 172 14.35 -2.62 -21.96
C TYR A 172 13.48 -2.68 -20.70
N GLN A 173 14.09 -2.51 -19.53
CA GLN A 173 13.42 -2.74 -18.25
C GLN A 173 12.25 -1.78 -18.02
N THR A 174 11.06 -2.35 -17.88
CA THR A 174 9.82 -1.63 -17.52
C THR A 174 9.86 -1.13 -16.07
N ASP A 175 10.67 -1.74 -15.21
CA ASP A 175 10.88 -1.35 -13.81
C ASP A 175 11.24 0.12 -13.66
N LEU A 176 12.05 0.64 -14.59
CA LEU A 176 12.48 2.03 -14.55
C LEU A 176 11.27 2.97 -14.67
N SER A 177 10.29 2.60 -15.49
CA SER A 177 9.04 3.36 -15.67
C SER A 177 8.18 3.29 -14.42
N ALA A 178 7.98 2.08 -13.88
CA ALA A 178 7.23 1.86 -12.65
C ALA A 178 7.83 2.65 -11.48
N ARG A 179 9.16 2.61 -11.34
CA ARG A 179 9.91 3.36 -10.32
C ARG A 179 9.55 4.83 -10.33
N TYR A 180 9.57 5.49 -11.48
CA TYR A 180 9.24 6.93 -11.55
C TYR A 180 7.78 7.21 -11.19
N TYR A 181 6.84 6.37 -11.60
CA TYR A 181 5.44 6.53 -11.20
C TYR A 181 5.25 6.35 -9.68
N HIS A 182 5.94 5.38 -9.07
CA HIS A 182 5.93 5.22 -7.61
C HIS A 182 6.56 6.43 -6.89
N GLN A 183 7.69 6.96 -7.38
CA GLN A 183 8.28 8.19 -6.85
C GLN A 183 7.31 9.38 -6.95
N ALA A 184 6.55 9.48 -8.04
CA ALA A 184 5.52 10.51 -8.20
C ALA A 184 4.41 10.37 -7.14
N LEU A 185 4.04 9.14 -6.77
CA LEU A 185 3.07 8.84 -5.71
C LEU A 185 3.62 9.09 -4.30
N TYR A 186 4.90 8.77 -4.04
CA TYR A 186 5.53 9.11 -2.77
C TYR A 186 5.60 10.62 -2.57
N TRP A 187 5.77 11.38 -3.65
CA TRP A 187 5.79 12.83 -3.61
C TRP A 187 4.40 13.46 -3.46
N LYS A 188 3.40 12.96 -4.22
CA LYS A 188 2.03 13.48 -4.27
C LYS A 188 1.01 12.33 -4.31
N PRO A 189 0.71 11.71 -3.15
CA PRO A 189 -0.20 10.55 -3.08
C PRO A 189 -1.65 10.89 -3.43
N GLU A 190 -2.05 12.16 -3.37
CA GLU A 190 -3.38 12.63 -3.72
C GLU A 190 -3.68 12.59 -5.23
N CYS A 191 -2.63 12.52 -6.06
CA CYS A 191 -2.72 12.53 -7.51
C CYS A 191 -2.83 11.11 -8.08
N GLY A 192 -3.96 10.77 -8.70
CA GLY A 192 -4.23 9.45 -9.25
C GLY A 192 -3.56 9.14 -10.59
N MET A 193 -3.06 10.13 -11.32
CA MET A 193 -2.47 9.94 -12.65
C MET A 193 -1.36 8.87 -12.72
N PRO A 194 -0.38 8.80 -11.77
CA PRO A 194 0.61 7.72 -11.80
C PRO A 194 0.00 6.33 -11.67
N HIS A 195 -1.09 6.16 -10.91
CA HIS A 195 -1.81 4.90 -10.86
C HIS A 195 -2.40 4.53 -12.23
N ASN A 196 -3.00 5.47 -12.96
CA ASN A 196 -3.46 5.21 -14.33
C ASN A 196 -2.32 4.77 -15.26
N GLN A 197 -1.14 5.39 -15.12
CA GLN A 197 0.04 5.00 -15.91
C GLN A 197 0.56 3.60 -15.53
N LEU A 198 0.58 3.26 -14.24
CA LEU A 198 0.94 1.93 -13.75
C LEU A 198 -0.05 0.86 -14.26
N GLY A 199 -1.35 1.16 -14.28
CA GLY A 199 -2.35 0.26 -14.85
C GLY A 199 -2.17 0.02 -16.35
N THR A 200 -1.66 1.02 -17.09
CA THR A 200 -1.27 0.81 -18.50
C THR A 200 -0.01 -0.06 -18.61
N LEU A 201 0.96 0.14 -17.70
CA LEU A 201 2.27 -0.52 -17.74
C LEU A 201 2.18 -2.02 -17.44
N VAL A 202 1.39 -2.42 -16.44
CA VAL A 202 1.25 -3.83 -16.05
C VAL A 202 0.37 -4.66 -17.00
N GLY A 203 -0.43 -4.02 -17.85
CA GLY A 203 -1.12 -4.66 -18.97
C GLY A 203 -2.06 -5.80 -18.59
N ASN A 204 -1.68 -7.04 -18.89
CA ASN A 204 -2.47 -8.26 -18.63
C ASN A 204 -1.92 -9.10 -17.46
N TYR A 205 -0.97 -8.58 -16.68
CA TYR A 205 -0.39 -9.30 -15.55
C TYR A 205 -1.46 -9.74 -14.56
N ASN A 206 -1.26 -10.92 -13.96
CA ASN A 206 -2.18 -11.55 -13.02
C ASN A 206 -3.62 -11.59 -13.55
N PHE A 207 -3.79 -12.04 -14.79
CA PHE A 207 -5.08 -12.09 -15.50
C PHE A 207 -5.83 -10.75 -15.47
N PHE A 208 -5.11 -9.66 -15.69
CA PHE A 208 -5.59 -8.27 -15.68
C PHE A 208 -5.93 -7.68 -14.30
N LEU A 209 -5.74 -8.42 -13.20
CA LEU A 209 -6.01 -7.92 -11.84
C LEU A 209 -5.20 -6.66 -11.51
N ASP A 210 -3.92 -6.66 -11.87
CA ASP A 210 -3.01 -5.55 -11.55
C ASP A 210 -3.46 -4.25 -12.20
N SER A 211 -3.89 -4.33 -13.45
CA SER A 211 -4.42 -3.18 -14.19
C SER A 211 -5.72 -2.67 -13.57
N ALA A 212 -6.66 -3.56 -13.26
CA ALA A 212 -7.91 -3.20 -12.60
C ALA A 212 -7.65 -2.53 -11.24
N TYR A 213 -6.75 -3.10 -10.44
CA TYR A 213 -6.29 -2.54 -9.16
C TYR A 213 -5.78 -1.10 -9.33
N TYR A 214 -4.85 -0.87 -10.26
CA TYR A 214 -4.29 0.45 -10.46
C TYR A 214 -5.29 1.46 -11.01
N TYR A 215 -6.18 1.08 -11.92
CA TYR A 215 -7.23 1.99 -12.40
C TYR A 215 -8.21 2.36 -11.27
N MET A 216 -8.61 1.41 -10.43
CA MET A 216 -9.44 1.70 -9.26
C MET A 216 -8.70 2.60 -8.26
N ARG A 217 -7.40 2.39 -8.01
CA ARG A 217 -6.59 3.28 -7.17
C ARG A 217 -6.57 4.72 -7.68
N CYS A 218 -6.47 4.92 -8.99
CA CYS A 218 -6.59 6.24 -9.60
C CYS A 218 -7.98 6.87 -9.35
N LEU A 219 -9.05 6.10 -9.55
CA LEU A 219 -10.43 6.59 -9.36
C LEU A 219 -10.75 6.93 -7.90
N MET A 220 -10.11 6.24 -6.95
CA MET A 220 -10.24 6.49 -5.50
C MET A 220 -9.30 7.57 -4.97
N SER A 221 -8.40 8.10 -5.80
CA SER A 221 -7.53 9.21 -5.43
C SER A 221 -8.31 10.52 -5.36
N SER A 222 -7.90 11.46 -4.50
CA SER A 222 -8.56 12.77 -4.37
C SER A 222 -8.58 13.55 -5.69
N GLN A 223 -7.55 13.37 -6.52
CA GLN A 223 -7.48 13.90 -7.88
C GLN A 223 -7.37 12.73 -8.87
N SER A 224 -8.53 12.24 -9.33
CA SER A 224 -8.58 11.18 -10.34
C SER A 224 -8.18 11.69 -11.73
N PHE A 225 -7.87 10.77 -12.64
CA PHE A 225 -7.54 11.09 -14.03
C PHE A 225 -8.73 10.85 -14.96
N GLU A 226 -9.01 11.84 -15.81
CA GLU A 226 -10.07 11.76 -16.81
C GLU A 226 -9.82 10.61 -17.79
N GLY A 227 -10.83 9.76 -17.99
CA GLY A 227 -10.75 8.60 -18.87
C GLY A 227 -10.31 7.29 -18.19
N THR A 228 -9.86 7.32 -16.93
CA THR A 228 -9.51 6.09 -16.20
C THR A 228 -10.70 5.12 -16.07
N GLU A 229 -11.92 5.63 -15.91
CA GLU A 229 -13.12 4.79 -15.85
C GLU A 229 -13.32 3.97 -17.13
N SER A 230 -13.06 4.57 -18.31
CA SER A 230 -13.09 3.87 -19.59
C SER A 230 -11.97 2.82 -19.70
N ASN A 231 -10.78 3.13 -19.18
CA ASN A 231 -9.67 2.18 -19.12
C ASN A 231 -10.01 0.97 -18.23
N LEU A 232 -10.66 1.20 -17.08
CA LEU A 232 -11.14 0.13 -16.19
C LEU A 232 -12.18 -0.73 -16.89
N ALA A 233 -13.24 -0.13 -17.47
CA ALA A 233 -14.25 -0.89 -18.20
C ALA A 233 -13.63 -1.75 -19.32
N GLY A 234 -12.70 -1.18 -20.09
CA GLY A 234 -12.02 -1.87 -21.17
C GLY A 234 -11.06 -2.97 -20.69
N VAL A 235 -10.52 -2.90 -19.48
CA VAL A 235 -9.67 -3.98 -18.94
C VAL A 235 -10.50 -5.13 -18.39
N LEU A 236 -11.63 -4.84 -17.74
CA LEU A 236 -12.55 -5.86 -17.23
C LEU A 236 -13.20 -6.64 -18.38
N GLU A 237 -13.61 -5.96 -19.45
CA GLU A 237 -14.13 -6.60 -20.67
C GLU A 237 -13.08 -7.52 -21.33
N ARG A 238 -11.83 -7.06 -21.43
CA ARG A 238 -10.73 -7.87 -21.99
C ARG A 238 -10.40 -9.07 -21.11
N SER A 239 -10.44 -8.92 -19.79
CA SER A 239 -10.25 -10.03 -18.85
C SER A 239 -11.27 -11.14 -19.08
N TRP A 240 -12.56 -10.78 -19.20
CA TRP A 240 -13.61 -11.75 -19.46
C TRP A 240 -13.46 -12.44 -20.83
N LYS A 241 -13.21 -11.67 -21.90
CA LYS A 241 -12.96 -12.22 -23.24
C LYS A 241 -11.76 -13.17 -23.27
N HIS A 242 -10.69 -12.81 -22.56
CA HIS A 242 -9.51 -13.65 -22.46
C HIS A 242 -9.83 -14.98 -21.77
N PHE A 243 -10.58 -14.93 -20.67
CA PHE A 243 -11.06 -16.11 -19.96
C PHE A 243 -11.93 -17.01 -20.85
N GLU A 244 -12.92 -16.47 -21.56
CA GLU A 244 -13.79 -17.24 -22.47
C GLU A 244 -13.02 -17.90 -23.61
N SER A 245 -11.96 -17.25 -24.11
CA SER A 245 -11.11 -17.78 -25.18
C SER A 245 -10.11 -18.85 -24.71
N THR A 246 -9.91 -19.00 -23.40
CA THR A 246 -8.93 -19.92 -22.83
C THR A 246 -9.54 -21.33 -22.72
N LEU A 247 -9.03 -22.26 -23.54
CA LEU A 247 -9.55 -23.64 -23.59
C LEU A 247 -9.48 -24.39 -22.25
N THR A 248 -8.39 -24.21 -21.51
CA THR A 248 -8.15 -24.87 -20.22
C THR A 248 -7.61 -23.86 -19.21
N PRO A 249 -8.48 -23.03 -18.61
CA PRO A 249 -8.04 -22.01 -17.68
C PRO A 249 -7.57 -22.66 -16.37
N THR A 250 -6.48 -22.17 -15.79
CA THR A 250 -5.99 -22.64 -14.49
C THR A 250 -7.00 -22.32 -13.38
N PRO A 251 -6.92 -22.97 -12.21
CA PRO A 251 -7.76 -22.61 -11.07
C PRO A 251 -7.64 -21.13 -10.66
N LEU A 252 -6.43 -20.56 -10.76
CA LEU A 252 -6.19 -19.15 -10.48
C LEU A 252 -6.82 -18.24 -11.54
N HIS A 253 -6.69 -18.56 -12.83
CA HIS A 253 -7.34 -17.79 -13.89
C HIS A 253 -8.87 -17.76 -13.69
N HIS A 254 -9.48 -18.90 -13.37
CA HIS A 254 -10.90 -18.98 -13.03
C HIS A 254 -11.27 -18.06 -11.86
N LEU A 255 -10.50 -18.10 -10.77
CA LEU A 255 -10.75 -17.27 -9.59
C LEU A 255 -10.70 -15.78 -9.94
N ILE A 256 -9.62 -15.34 -10.62
CA ILE A 256 -9.43 -13.92 -10.95
C ILE A 256 -10.44 -13.42 -11.97
N ALA A 257 -10.72 -14.18 -13.04
CA ALA A 257 -11.69 -13.79 -14.05
C ALA A 257 -13.10 -13.62 -13.48
N LYS A 258 -13.53 -14.55 -12.60
CA LYS A 258 -14.82 -14.47 -11.93
C LYS A 258 -14.88 -13.29 -10.94
N PHE A 259 -13.81 -13.10 -10.18
CA PHE A 259 -13.68 -11.94 -9.29
C PHE A 259 -13.81 -10.61 -10.05
N LEU A 260 -13.04 -10.44 -11.14
CA LEU A 260 -13.09 -9.23 -11.96
C LEU A 260 -14.43 -9.04 -12.67
N ASN A 261 -15.11 -10.13 -13.04
CA ASN A 261 -16.48 -10.05 -13.56
C ASN A 261 -17.45 -9.51 -12.51
N ILE A 262 -17.35 -9.95 -11.26
CA ILE A 262 -18.16 -9.40 -10.16
C ILE A 262 -17.83 -7.91 -9.95
N VAL A 263 -16.56 -7.54 -9.97
CA VAL A 263 -16.12 -6.14 -9.90
C VAL A 263 -16.74 -5.31 -11.03
N ASP A 264 -16.81 -5.85 -12.26
CA ASP A 264 -17.42 -5.16 -13.41
C ASP A 264 -18.90 -4.87 -13.19
N PHE A 265 -19.68 -5.83 -12.69
CA PHE A 265 -21.09 -5.59 -12.38
C PHE A 265 -21.27 -4.60 -11.23
N CYS A 266 -20.53 -4.81 -10.14
CA CYS A 266 -20.70 -4.05 -8.92
C CYS A 266 -20.16 -2.61 -9.04
N TYR A 267 -18.94 -2.42 -9.55
CA TYR A 267 -18.34 -1.08 -9.63
C TYR A 267 -19.15 -0.15 -10.55
N PHE A 268 -19.61 -0.68 -11.69
CA PHE A 268 -20.43 0.07 -12.64
C PHE A 268 -21.92 0.08 -12.29
N ASP A 269 -22.32 -0.59 -11.20
CA ASP A 269 -23.72 -0.73 -10.75
C ASP A 269 -24.64 -1.22 -11.89
N LYS A 270 -24.13 -2.17 -12.68
CA LYS A 270 -24.86 -2.80 -13.78
C LYS A 270 -25.94 -3.71 -13.20
N GLN A 271 -27.04 -3.88 -13.95
CA GLN A 271 -28.06 -4.85 -13.57
C GLN A 271 -27.45 -6.28 -13.58
N PRO A 272 -27.44 -6.98 -12.44
CA PRO A 272 -26.83 -8.30 -12.36
C PRO A 272 -27.69 -9.33 -13.11
N PRO A 273 -27.09 -10.28 -13.83
CA PRO A 273 -27.82 -11.39 -14.44
C PRO A 273 -28.43 -12.30 -13.36
N GLU A 274 -29.43 -13.11 -13.72
CA GLU A 274 -30.08 -14.06 -12.79
C GLU A 274 -29.08 -15.03 -12.14
N CYS A 275 -28.00 -15.39 -12.84
CA CYS A 275 -26.94 -16.26 -12.34
C CYS A 275 -25.91 -15.55 -11.43
N PHE A 276 -26.05 -14.25 -11.19
CA PHE A 276 -25.05 -13.47 -10.44
C PHE A 276 -24.80 -13.96 -9.00
N PRO A 277 -25.83 -14.35 -8.21
CA PRO A 277 -25.60 -14.95 -6.90
C PRO A 277 -24.79 -16.24 -6.97
N GLN A 278 -25.03 -17.08 -7.98
CA GLN A 278 -24.28 -18.32 -8.21
C GLN A 278 -22.81 -18.02 -8.55
N LEU A 279 -22.56 -17.01 -9.40
CA LEU A 279 -21.21 -16.54 -9.71
C LEU A 279 -20.46 -16.07 -8.45
N CYS A 280 -21.13 -15.35 -7.56
CA CYS A 280 -20.56 -14.89 -6.30
C CYS A 280 -20.21 -16.07 -5.37
N HIS A 281 -21.13 -17.03 -5.22
CA HIS A 281 -20.89 -18.25 -4.46
C HIS A 281 -19.72 -19.06 -5.03
N GLU A 282 -19.68 -19.27 -6.35
CA GLU A 282 -18.57 -19.96 -7.02
C GLU A 282 -17.21 -19.29 -6.78
N ALA A 283 -17.15 -17.95 -6.81
CA ALA A 283 -15.91 -17.21 -6.56
C ALA A 283 -15.42 -17.42 -5.12
N ILE A 284 -16.33 -17.35 -4.14
CA ILE A 284 -16.03 -17.57 -2.71
C ILE A 284 -15.60 -19.02 -2.46
N ASP A 285 -16.33 -20.00 -3.00
CA ASP A 285 -16.02 -21.41 -2.85
C ASP A 285 -14.65 -21.75 -3.44
N ARG A 286 -14.33 -21.18 -4.60
CA ARG A 286 -13.01 -21.35 -5.24
C ARG A 286 -11.89 -20.76 -4.40
N LEU A 287 -12.07 -19.56 -3.86
CA LEU A 287 -11.11 -18.96 -2.94
C LEU A 287 -10.86 -19.88 -1.74
N ASN A 288 -11.94 -20.35 -1.10
CA ASN A 288 -11.84 -21.22 0.08
C ASN A 288 -11.24 -22.61 -0.25
N SER A 289 -11.43 -23.10 -1.47
CA SER A 289 -10.85 -24.36 -1.94
C SER A 289 -9.36 -24.26 -2.32
N TYR A 290 -8.81 -23.04 -2.40
CA TYR A 290 -7.44 -22.83 -2.78
C TYR A 290 -6.51 -23.21 -1.62
N GLN A 291 -5.97 -24.43 -1.67
CA GLN A 291 -5.17 -25.01 -0.58
C GLN A 291 -3.66 -24.84 -0.76
N GLU A 292 -3.17 -24.65 -2.00
CA GLU A 292 -1.73 -24.56 -2.27
C GLU A 292 -1.10 -23.39 -1.50
N MET A 293 0.10 -23.63 -0.93
CA MET A 293 0.87 -22.64 -0.19
C MET A 293 1.07 -21.39 -1.04
N LEU A 294 0.82 -20.20 -0.47
CA LEU A 294 1.28 -18.99 -1.14
C LEU A 294 2.79 -18.94 -1.03
N GLN A 295 3.48 -19.17 -2.14
CA GLN A 295 4.91 -18.91 -2.25
C GLN A 295 5.11 -17.44 -2.61
N SER A 296 6.14 -16.83 -2.03
CA SER A 296 6.63 -15.54 -2.49
C SER A 296 7.19 -15.71 -3.90
N VAL A 297 6.39 -15.42 -4.91
CA VAL A 297 6.93 -15.22 -6.26
C VAL A 297 7.64 -13.89 -6.23
N THR A 298 8.97 -13.93 -6.17
CA THR A 298 9.81 -12.81 -6.58
C THR A 298 9.33 -12.40 -7.96
N LEU A 299 8.99 -11.12 -8.14
CA LEU A 299 8.72 -10.54 -9.46
C LEU A 299 9.99 -10.70 -10.32
N THR A 300 10.20 -11.88 -10.88
CA THR A 300 11.10 -12.03 -12.02
C THR A 300 10.37 -11.33 -13.13
N ASN A 301 10.92 -10.21 -13.57
CA ASN A 301 10.53 -9.58 -14.82
C ASN A 301 10.68 -10.63 -15.91
N GLY A 302 9.55 -11.30 -16.20
CA GLY A 302 9.46 -12.25 -17.28
C GLY A 302 9.77 -11.51 -18.55
N GLU A 303 10.83 -11.92 -19.23
CA GLU A 303 11.26 -11.36 -20.51
C GLU A 303 10.24 -11.59 -21.63
N ASP A 304 9.11 -12.26 -21.37
CA ASP A 304 7.95 -12.32 -22.26
C ASP A 304 6.65 -12.16 -21.47
N GLY A 305 5.77 -11.26 -21.93
CA GLY A 305 4.52 -10.85 -21.29
C GLY A 305 3.40 -11.90 -21.27
N ASN A 306 3.72 -13.16 -20.96
CA ASN A 306 2.77 -14.27 -20.98
C ASN A 306 2.92 -15.28 -19.82
N ASP A 307 3.92 -15.14 -18.95
CA ASP A 307 4.03 -15.99 -17.77
C ASP A 307 3.04 -15.53 -16.69
N GLN A 308 1.79 -15.97 -16.84
CA GLN A 308 0.78 -15.83 -15.80
C GLN A 308 1.18 -16.70 -14.59
N PRO A 309 0.99 -16.21 -13.36
CA PRO A 309 1.31 -17.01 -12.19
C PRO A 309 0.49 -18.31 -12.19
N GLY A 310 1.14 -19.42 -11.86
CA GLY A 310 0.47 -20.71 -11.65
C GLY A 310 -0.28 -20.77 -10.31
N GLN A 311 0.12 -19.93 -9.35
CA GLN A 311 -0.30 -20.02 -7.94
C GLN A 311 -0.78 -18.68 -7.38
N LEU A 312 -1.68 -18.75 -6.40
CA LEU A 312 -2.14 -17.60 -5.65
C LEU A 312 -1.01 -17.07 -4.76
N THR A 313 -0.67 -15.78 -4.89
CA THR A 313 0.40 -15.13 -4.12
C THR A 313 -0.16 -14.12 -3.12
N ASP A 314 0.65 -13.73 -2.14
CA ASP A 314 0.31 -12.67 -1.18
C ASP A 314 -0.02 -11.33 -1.89
N ASP A 315 0.66 -11.03 -2.99
CA ASP A 315 0.43 -9.82 -3.79
C ASP A 315 -0.93 -9.85 -4.53
N ILE A 316 -1.30 -10.99 -5.11
CA ILE A 316 -2.63 -11.18 -5.73
C ILE A 316 -3.72 -11.01 -4.67
N LEU A 317 -3.56 -11.64 -3.50
CA LEU A 317 -4.52 -11.50 -2.41
C LEU A 317 -4.64 -10.06 -1.90
N PHE A 318 -3.52 -9.36 -1.76
CA PHE A 318 -3.51 -7.94 -1.40
C PHE A 318 -4.33 -7.12 -2.39
N LYS A 319 -4.13 -7.33 -3.70
CA LYS A 319 -4.87 -6.61 -4.75
C LYS A 319 -6.35 -6.98 -4.81
N VAL A 320 -6.70 -8.26 -4.70
CA VAL A 320 -8.10 -8.73 -4.58
C VAL A 320 -8.77 -8.04 -3.40
N THR A 321 -8.12 -8.02 -2.24
CA THR A 321 -8.62 -7.37 -1.03
C THR A 321 -8.85 -5.87 -1.24
N LEU A 322 -7.87 -5.14 -1.76
CA LEU A 322 -8.01 -3.70 -1.95
C LEU A 322 -9.05 -3.36 -3.02
N VAL A 323 -9.16 -4.14 -4.09
CA VAL A 323 -10.22 -4.00 -5.10
C VAL A 323 -11.59 -4.19 -4.46
N SER A 324 -11.77 -5.22 -3.61
CA SER A 324 -13.00 -5.45 -2.85
C SER A 324 -13.36 -4.27 -1.93
N LEU A 325 -12.38 -3.74 -1.19
CA LEU A 325 -12.56 -2.59 -0.31
C LEU A 325 -12.96 -1.32 -1.08
N MET A 326 -12.26 -1.02 -2.17
CA MET A 326 -12.56 0.13 -3.03
C MET A 326 -13.96 0.01 -3.66
N CYS A 327 -14.34 -1.18 -4.11
CA CYS A 327 -15.67 -1.44 -4.66
C CYS A 327 -16.76 -1.28 -3.59
N THR A 328 -16.51 -1.77 -2.37
CA THR A 328 -17.43 -1.59 -1.23
C THR A 328 -17.63 -0.12 -0.91
N GLN A 329 -16.55 0.65 -0.80
CA GLN A 329 -16.61 2.09 -0.51
C GLN A 329 -17.37 2.85 -1.61
N HIS A 330 -17.11 2.52 -2.88
CA HIS A 330 -17.79 3.13 -4.02
C HIS A 330 -19.29 2.88 -4.01
N LEU A 331 -19.73 1.64 -3.77
CA LEU A 331 -21.14 1.30 -3.66
C LEU A 331 -21.81 1.92 -2.43
N GLN A 332 -21.11 1.99 -1.30
CA GLN A 332 -21.58 2.67 -0.10
C GLN A 332 -21.84 4.15 -0.37
N ASN A 333 -20.92 4.83 -1.07
CA ASN A 333 -21.08 6.24 -1.45
C ASN A 333 -22.27 6.45 -2.41
N LYS A 334 -22.58 5.46 -3.25
CA LYS A 334 -23.76 5.48 -4.14
C LYS A 334 -25.06 5.08 -3.45
N GLY A 335 -25.01 4.38 -2.32
CA GLY A 335 -26.20 3.79 -1.68
C GLY A 335 -26.84 2.66 -2.49
N SER A 336 -26.05 1.87 -3.22
CA SER A 336 -26.57 0.77 -4.06
C SER A 336 -26.84 -0.50 -3.27
N ASP A 337 -27.92 -1.21 -3.63
CA ASP A 337 -28.34 -2.48 -3.03
C ASP A 337 -27.32 -3.61 -3.29
N GLN A 338 -26.45 -3.47 -4.29
CA GLN A 338 -25.38 -4.42 -4.60
C GLN A 338 -24.25 -4.42 -3.56
N MET A 339 -24.24 -3.45 -2.62
CA MET A 339 -23.24 -3.35 -1.56
C MET A 339 -23.09 -4.66 -0.77
N ASN A 340 -24.21 -5.32 -0.44
CA ASN A 340 -24.19 -6.56 0.34
C ASN A 340 -23.44 -7.70 -0.36
N ILE A 341 -23.44 -7.71 -1.70
CA ILE A 341 -22.76 -8.73 -2.51
C ILE A 341 -21.24 -8.56 -2.39
N VAL A 342 -20.74 -7.35 -2.64
CA VAL A 342 -19.31 -7.05 -2.55
C VAL A 342 -18.81 -7.20 -1.11
N LEU A 343 -19.64 -6.84 -0.14
CA LEU A 343 -19.32 -6.99 1.26
C LEU A 343 -19.12 -8.47 1.65
N ALA A 344 -19.97 -9.38 1.16
CA ALA A 344 -19.81 -10.81 1.41
C ALA A 344 -18.48 -11.34 0.86
N ILE A 345 -18.09 -10.92 -0.35
CA ILE A 345 -16.80 -11.29 -0.96
C ILE A 345 -15.64 -10.71 -0.17
N THR A 346 -15.74 -9.44 0.24
CA THR A 346 -14.73 -8.75 1.07
C THR A 346 -14.48 -9.53 2.35
N LEU A 347 -15.53 -9.92 3.06
CA LEU A 347 -15.45 -10.69 4.30
C LEU A 347 -14.91 -12.11 4.06
N ALA A 348 -15.25 -12.75 2.94
CA ALA A 348 -14.71 -14.05 2.57
C ALA A 348 -13.19 -13.99 2.34
N VAL A 349 -12.70 -12.95 1.64
CA VAL A 349 -11.27 -12.71 1.42
C VAL A 349 -10.55 -12.43 2.73
N MET A 350 -11.12 -11.60 3.61
CA MET A 350 -10.58 -11.34 4.95
C MET A 350 -10.45 -12.63 5.76
N ASN A 351 -11.49 -13.46 5.76
CA ASN A 351 -11.48 -14.73 6.46
C ASN A 351 -10.43 -15.71 5.90
N TYR A 352 -10.26 -15.75 4.58
CA TYR A 352 -9.23 -16.57 3.94
C TYR A 352 -7.82 -16.11 4.33
N LEU A 353 -7.55 -14.80 4.34
CA LEU A 353 -6.28 -14.23 4.79
C LEU A 353 -5.94 -14.63 6.22
N ILE A 354 -6.90 -14.47 7.15
CA ILE A 354 -6.70 -14.81 8.55
C ILE A 354 -6.46 -16.31 8.71
N LEU A 355 -7.22 -17.15 8.00
CA LEU A 355 -7.01 -18.61 8.01
C LEU A 355 -5.58 -18.96 7.58
N LYS A 356 -5.12 -18.40 6.46
CA LYS A 356 -3.76 -18.66 5.95
C LYS A 356 -2.67 -18.14 6.87
N ALA A 357 -2.90 -17.02 7.55
CA ALA A 357 -1.96 -16.51 8.55
C ALA A 357 -1.89 -17.41 9.78
N VAL A 358 -3.02 -17.93 10.26
CA VAL A 358 -3.05 -18.91 11.35
C VAL A 358 -2.32 -20.18 10.93
N GLU A 359 -2.60 -20.75 9.75
CA GLU A 359 -1.92 -21.94 9.24
C GLU A 359 -0.40 -21.75 9.18
N ARG A 360 0.09 -20.63 8.62
CA ARG A 360 1.53 -20.31 8.56
C ARG A 360 2.16 -20.10 9.94
N LEU A 361 1.42 -19.56 10.90
CA LEU A 361 1.91 -19.41 12.27
C LEU A 361 1.92 -20.75 13.01
N GLU A 362 0.91 -21.58 12.86
CA GLU A 362 0.80 -22.90 13.51
C GLU A 362 1.83 -23.91 12.97
N GLU A 363 2.35 -23.74 11.75
CA GLU A 363 3.50 -24.51 11.24
C GLU A 363 4.77 -24.29 12.06
N VAL A 364 4.90 -23.12 12.69
CA VAL A 364 6.12 -22.68 13.39
C VAL A 364 5.93 -22.67 14.91
N LEU A 365 4.76 -22.27 15.38
CA LEU A 365 4.45 -22.10 16.78
C LEU A 365 3.90 -23.40 17.37
N PRO A 366 4.32 -23.79 18.59
CA PRO A 366 3.67 -24.89 19.29
C PRO A 366 2.18 -24.56 19.47
N PRO A 367 1.28 -25.57 19.40
CA PRO A 367 -0.14 -25.35 19.60
C PRO A 367 -0.39 -24.68 20.95
N PRO A 368 -1.39 -23.79 21.06
CA PRO A 368 -1.67 -23.06 22.29
C PRO A 368 -1.80 -24.05 23.46
N GLN A 369 -1.04 -23.85 24.53
CA GLN A 369 -1.33 -24.58 25.76
C GLN A 369 -2.73 -24.18 26.21
N ALA A 370 -3.61 -25.18 26.38
CA ALA A 370 -4.95 -24.95 26.88
C ALA A 370 -4.88 -24.11 28.17
N PRO A 371 -5.79 -23.14 28.39
CA PRO A 371 -5.79 -22.36 29.61
C PRO A 371 -5.78 -23.31 30.80
N LEU A 372 -4.81 -23.12 31.71
CA LEU A 372 -4.68 -23.88 32.95
C LEU A 372 -6.06 -23.93 33.61
N GLN A 373 -6.67 -25.11 33.64
CA GLN A 373 -7.90 -25.27 34.38
C GLN A 373 -7.63 -24.85 35.82
N PRO A 374 -8.49 -24.03 36.45
CA PRO A 374 -8.28 -23.62 37.82
C PRO A 374 -8.10 -24.86 38.66
N SER A 375 -6.93 -24.97 39.30
CA SER A 375 -6.58 -26.09 40.17
C SER A 375 -7.73 -26.28 41.15
N THR A 376 -8.40 -27.43 41.05
CA THR A 376 -9.36 -27.85 42.06
C THR A 376 -8.58 -28.20 43.32
N ASN A 377 -8.12 -27.17 44.04
CA ASN A 377 -7.65 -27.34 45.40
C ASN A 377 -8.83 -27.85 46.22
N GLY A 378 -8.72 -29.12 46.61
CA GLY A 378 -9.71 -29.84 47.37
C GLY A 378 -10.01 -29.13 48.67
N HIS A 379 -11.09 -28.36 48.70
CA HIS A 379 -11.74 -28.02 49.95
C HIS A 379 -12.64 -29.18 50.36
N SER A 380 -12.08 -29.99 51.25
CA SER A 380 -12.79 -30.96 52.08
C SER A 380 -14.14 -30.39 52.53
N LYS A 381 -15.22 -31.13 52.24
CA LYS A 381 -16.58 -30.85 52.72
C LYS A 381 -16.61 -30.90 54.26
N LEU A 382 -16.36 -29.77 54.92
CA LEU A 382 -16.64 -29.61 56.34
C LEU A 382 -18.16 -29.47 56.51
N ARG A 383 -18.77 -30.62 56.88
CA ARG A 383 -20.18 -30.78 57.24
C ARG A 383 -20.60 -29.70 58.25
N ARG A 384 -21.45 -28.76 57.83
CA ARG A 384 -22.26 -27.95 58.75
C ARG A 384 -23.14 -28.90 59.59
N ARG A 385 -22.82 -29.02 60.89
CA ARG A 385 -23.67 -29.68 61.91
C ARG A 385 -25.02 -28.95 61.98
N ARG A 386 -26.06 -29.52 61.35
CA ARG A 386 -27.46 -29.16 61.64
C ARG A 386 -27.89 -29.82 62.94
N ARG A 387 -28.14 -29.00 63.97
CA ARG A 387 -28.84 -29.38 65.20
C ARG A 387 -30.27 -29.82 64.87
N ARG A 388 -30.64 -31.04 65.27
CA ARG A 388 -32.00 -31.59 65.21
C ARG A 388 -32.97 -30.75 66.05
N ARG A 389 -34.10 -30.36 65.47
CA ARG A 389 -35.39 -30.27 66.16
C ARG A 389 -36.40 -31.17 65.42
N ARG A 390 -37.16 -31.91 66.22
CA ARG A 390 -38.10 -32.98 65.84
C ARG A 390 -39.45 -32.42 65.38
N HIS A 391 -40.28 -33.36 64.87
CA HIS A 391 -41.70 -33.30 64.47
C HIS A 391 -41.99 -32.77 63.06
N SER A 392 -43.00 -33.24 62.33
CA SER A 392 -43.65 -34.55 62.12
C SER A 392 -44.63 -34.32 60.96
N SER A 393 -44.99 -35.41 60.26
CA SER A 393 -46.17 -35.60 59.39
C SER A 393 -46.37 -34.72 58.15
N GLU A 394 -46.31 -35.41 57.01
CA GLU A 394 -47.39 -35.53 56.01
C GLU A 394 -47.66 -34.44 54.95
N LEU A 395 -47.77 -34.97 53.71
CA LEU A 395 -48.70 -34.67 52.61
C LEU A 395 -48.42 -33.52 51.63
N SER A 396 -48.19 -33.97 50.38
CA SER A 396 -48.82 -33.60 49.10
C SER A 396 -48.86 -32.15 48.58
N SER A 397 -48.65 -32.11 47.25
CA SER A 397 -49.34 -31.30 46.22
C SER A 397 -49.02 -29.79 46.07
N ASP A 398 -48.39 -29.50 44.92
CA ASP A 398 -49.02 -28.85 43.75
C ASP A 398 -49.07 -27.30 43.62
N MET A 399 -48.78 -26.90 42.37
CA MET A 399 -49.04 -25.67 41.60
C MET A 399 -48.91 -24.23 42.15
N SER A 400 -48.29 -23.42 41.28
CA SER A 400 -48.76 -22.14 40.69
C SER A 400 -48.51 -20.79 41.41
N ASP A 401 -47.93 -19.92 40.56
CA ASP A 401 -48.10 -18.47 40.37
C ASP A 401 -47.90 -17.44 41.49
N GLY A 402 -47.30 -16.33 41.05
CA GLY A 402 -47.92 -15.03 41.32
C GLY A 402 -47.04 -13.99 41.98
N GLU A 403 -46.54 -13.09 41.14
CA GLU A 403 -46.59 -11.62 41.34
C GLU A 403 -45.60 -10.90 42.28
N VAL A 404 -44.85 -10.00 41.62
CA VAL A 404 -44.57 -8.57 41.92
C VAL A 404 -44.81 -8.08 43.36
N VAL A 405 -43.87 -7.31 43.93
CA VAL A 405 -43.93 -5.83 44.07
C VAL A 405 -42.54 -5.31 44.47
N ALA A 406 -42.22 -4.14 43.93
CA ALA A 406 -41.06 -3.30 44.15
C ALA A 406 -40.91 -2.73 45.58
N LEU A 407 -39.71 -2.21 45.87
CA LEU A 407 -39.42 -0.79 46.13
C LEU A 407 -38.22 -0.60 47.08
N SER A 408 -37.37 0.37 46.69
CA SER A 408 -36.61 1.33 47.53
C SER A 408 -35.59 0.79 48.53
N SER A 409 -34.57 1.53 48.98
CA SER A 409 -33.72 2.65 48.52
C SER A 409 -32.61 2.71 49.58
N ASP A 410 -31.69 3.65 49.40
CA ASP A 410 -30.68 4.15 50.36
C ASP A 410 -29.47 3.25 50.58
N ASP A 411 -28.26 3.65 50.17
CA ASP A 411 -27.47 4.86 50.47
C ASP A 411 -26.56 4.69 51.70
N SER A 412 -25.33 5.17 51.48
CA SER A 412 -24.35 5.60 52.48
C SER A 412 -23.61 4.50 53.25
N GLU A 413 -22.31 4.60 53.57
CA GLU A 413 -21.30 5.63 53.34
C GLU A 413 -19.93 5.02 53.67
N LEU A 414 -18.89 5.71 53.22
CA LEU A 414 -17.48 5.47 53.51
C LEU A 414 -17.14 5.79 54.98
N SER A 415 -16.11 5.13 55.53
CA SER A 415 -15.23 5.75 56.52
C SER A 415 -13.83 5.12 56.48
N GLU A 416 -12.85 5.99 56.28
CA GLU A 416 -11.41 5.79 56.46
C GLU A 416 -11.06 5.58 57.93
N GLU A 417 -9.91 4.96 58.23
CA GLU A 417 -9.02 5.42 59.32
C GLU A 417 -7.61 4.79 59.22
N GLU A 418 -6.64 5.61 59.65
CA GLU A 418 -5.18 5.51 59.55
C GLU A 418 -4.51 4.43 60.44
N LEU A 419 -3.19 4.20 60.28
CA LEU A 419 -2.15 4.39 61.33
C LEU A 419 -0.75 3.84 60.93
N VAL A 420 0.12 4.76 60.52
CA VAL A 420 1.50 5.10 60.98
C VAL A 420 2.43 4.06 61.67
N PHE A 421 3.61 3.89 61.02
CA PHE A 421 5.03 3.72 61.45
C PHE A 421 5.52 2.56 62.36
N ASP A 422 6.61 1.89 61.93
CA ASP A 422 7.92 2.08 62.60
C ASP A 422 9.13 1.66 61.74
N ALA A 423 10.25 2.35 61.95
CA ALA A 423 11.52 2.25 61.24
C ALA A 423 12.59 1.52 62.05
N GLN A 424 13.51 0.78 61.42
CA GLN A 424 14.85 0.54 61.97
C GLN A 424 15.93 0.48 60.87
N SER A 425 16.96 1.27 61.11
CA SER A 425 18.23 1.47 60.40
C SER A 425 19.32 0.49 60.84
N SER A 426 20.25 0.16 59.95
CA SER A 426 21.63 -0.19 60.33
C SER A 426 22.62 0.12 59.20
N ASP A 427 23.54 1.04 59.48
CA ASP A 427 24.71 1.42 58.69
C ASP A 427 25.84 0.38 58.78
N SER A 428 26.65 0.28 57.72
CA SER A 428 28.10 0.03 57.81
C SER A 428 28.84 0.48 56.53
N ASP A 429 29.73 1.45 56.72
CA ASP A 429 30.88 1.91 55.89
C ASP A 429 31.75 0.74 55.34
N SER A 430 32.64 0.80 54.34
CA SER A 430 33.25 1.81 53.45
C SER A 430 34.20 1.04 52.49
N GLU A 431 34.45 1.49 51.25
CA GLU A 431 35.80 1.59 50.63
C GLU A 431 35.76 2.16 49.19
N ARG A 432 36.78 2.95 48.83
CA ARG A 432 36.95 3.71 47.57
C ARG A 432 38.03 3.09 46.67
N GLY A 433 37.82 3.20 45.34
CA GLY A 433 38.81 3.05 44.25
C GLY A 433 38.16 2.30 43.08
N SER A 434 38.19 2.68 41.80
CA SER A 434 39.10 3.51 41.01
C SER A 434 38.36 3.98 39.74
N ILE A 435 38.85 5.05 39.11
CA ILE A 435 38.26 5.72 37.94
C ILE A 435 38.58 4.93 36.66
N GLU A 436 37.56 4.53 35.90
CA GLU A 436 37.65 4.18 34.47
C GLU A 436 36.62 5.00 33.67
N GLN A 437 37.08 5.65 32.60
CA GLN A 437 36.22 6.41 31.67
C GLN A 437 35.44 5.45 30.77
N PRO A 438 34.14 5.67 30.51
CA PRO A 438 33.39 4.88 29.53
C PRO A 438 33.74 5.32 28.10
N PRO A 439 33.58 4.43 27.09
CA PRO A 439 33.80 4.76 25.68
C PRO A 439 32.69 5.71 25.17
N PRO A 440 32.85 6.33 23.99
CA PRO A 440 31.87 7.28 23.48
C PRO A 440 30.54 6.57 23.21
N VAL A 441 29.46 7.09 23.81
CA VAL A 441 28.08 6.67 23.57
C VAL A 441 27.69 7.09 22.16
N GLU A 442 27.44 6.12 21.27
CA GLU A 442 26.71 6.38 20.04
C GLU A 442 25.28 6.77 20.40
N VAL A 443 24.88 8.00 20.04
CA VAL A 443 23.49 8.45 20.16
C VAL A 443 22.66 7.67 19.12
N VAL A 444 22.00 6.61 19.55
CA VAL A 444 21.07 5.85 18.70
C VAL A 444 19.75 6.62 18.59
N ASP A 445 19.35 6.94 17.37
CA ASP A 445 18.06 7.55 17.03
C ASP A 445 16.92 6.56 17.37
N PRO A 446 15.91 6.93 18.17
CA PRO A 446 14.78 6.06 18.54
C PRO A 446 14.00 5.50 17.34
N ARG A 447 14.15 6.09 16.15
CA ARG A 447 13.53 5.61 14.91
C ARG A 447 14.31 4.48 14.22
N LYS A 448 15.46 4.08 14.77
CA LYS A 448 16.34 3.03 14.24
C LYS A 448 16.39 1.75 15.10
N LEU A 449 15.67 1.70 16.23
CA LEU A 449 15.55 0.46 17.02
C LEU A 449 14.87 -0.63 16.18
N GLN A 450 15.66 -1.62 15.75
CA GLN A 450 15.14 -2.88 15.21
C GLN A 450 14.63 -3.72 16.39
N LEU A 451 13.56 -4.50 16.19
CA LEU A 451 13.18 -5.53 17.15
C LEU A 451 14.38 -6.48 17.29
N GLY A 452 14.86 -6.72 18.53
CA GLY A 452 15.93 -7.68 18.79
C GLY A 452 17.09 -7.24 19.67
N GLU A 453 17.21 -5.99 20.11
CA GLU A 453 18.41 -5.55 20.85
C GLU A 453 18.50 -6.02 22.32
N THR A 454 17.46 -6.66 22.86
CA THR A 454 17.53 -7.30 24.19
C THR A 454 17.91 -8.78 24.08
N PRO A 455 18.86 -9.31 24.89
CA PRO A 455 19.38 -10.69 24.76
C PRO A 455 18.33 -11.81 24.79
N ALA A 456 17.20 -11.58 25.47
CA ALA A 456 16.08 -12.54 25.54
C ALA A 456 15.17 -12.50 24.30
N VAL A 457 15.08 -11.36 23.61
CA VAL A 457 14.30 -11.17 22.37
C VAL A 457 15.12 -11.61 21.16
N ALA A 458 16.44 -11.40 21.19
CA ALA A 458 17.40 -11.82 20.16
C ALA A 458 17.52 -13.35 19.95
N GLN A 459 16.96 -14.16 20.86
CA GLN A 459 17.03 -15.64 20.82
C GLN A 459 15.67 -16.29 20.53
N SER A 460 14.63 -15.51 20.26
CA SER A 460 13.28 -16.04 20.03
C SER A 460 13.10 -16.50 18.59
N THR A 461 13.14 -17.81 18.37
CA THR A 461 12.83 -18.42 17.07
C THR A 461 11.44 -18.03 16.56
N VAL A 462 10.50 -17.77 17.47
CA VAL A 462 9.14 -17.29 17.16
C VAL A 462 9.16 -15.89 16.58
N LEU A 463 9.96 -14.98 17.15
CA LEU A 463 10.09 -13.62 16.64
C LEU A 463 10.74 -13.61 15.26
N ASP A 464 11.83 -14.36 15.09
CA ASP A 464 12.53 -14.47 13.81
C ASP A 464 11.59 -14.92 12.68
N HIS A 465 10.70 -15.88 12.95
CA HIS A 465 9.74 -16.34 11.95
C HIS A 465 8.62 -15.34 11.68
N VAL A 466 8.13 -14.64 12.71
CA VAL A 466 7.14 -13.57 12.50
C VAL A 466 7.75 -12.41 11.72
N GLU A 467 9.01 -12.06 11.98
CA GLU A 467 9.77 -11.09 11.18
C GLU A 467 9.97 -11.59 9.75
N GLN A 468 10.33 -12.86 9.55
CA GLN A 468 10.40 -13.45 8.21
C GLN A 468 9.05 -13.40 7.50
N LEU A 469 7.93 -13.69 8.16
CA LEU A 469 6.59 -13.55 7.60
C LEU A 469 6.23 -12.10 7.27
N CYS A 470 6.72 -11.13 8.05
CA CYS A 470 6.58 -9.71 7.74
C CYS A 470 7.44 -9.28 6.54
N GLN A 471 8.63 -9.88 6.37
CA GLN A 471 9.60 -9.53 5.33
C GLN A 471 9.32 -10.25 3.99
N HIS A 472 8.72 -11.44 4.00
CA HIS A 472 8.52 -12.30 2.82
C HIS A 472 7.08 -12.34 2.32
N GLY A 473 6.46 -11.18 2.15
CA GLY A 473 5.12 -11.08 1.55
C GLY A 473 4.32 -9.89 2.07
N PHE A 474 3.02 -9.93 1.78
CA PHE A 474 2.08 -8.88 2.17
C PHE A 474 0.95 -9.42 3.07
N LEU A 475 0.99 -10.68 3.50
CA LEU A 475 -0.12 -11.30 4.22
C LEU A 475 -0.51 -10.53 5.49
N LEU A 476 0.46 -10.28 6.38
CA LEU A 476 0.21 -9.60 7.66
C LEU A 476 -0.17 -8.13 7.45
N GLN A 477 0.45 -7.46 6.49
CA GLN A 477 0.14 -6.08 6.09
C GLN A 477 -1.29 -5.98 5.54
N THR A 478 -1.72 -6.97 4.75
CA THR A 478 -3.09 -7.05 4.22
C THR A 478 -4.09 -7.27 5.34
N ILE A 479 -3.81 -8.17 6.28
CA ILE A 479 -4.66 -8.39 7.47
C ILE A 479 -4.79 -7.11 8.29
N LYS A 480 -3.69 -6.38 8.51
CA LYS A 480 -3.73 -5.08 9.19
C LYS A 480 -4.68 -4.11 8.48
N VAL A 481 -4.59 -3.96 7.15
CA VAL A 481 -5.49 -3.10 6.38
C VAL A 481 -6.96 -3.52 6.53
N CYS A 482 -7.23 -4.83 6.51
CA CYS A 482 -8.57 -5.36 6.73
C CYS A 482 -9.12 -5.00 8.11
N LEU A 483 -8.32 -5.20 9.16
CA LEU A 483 -8.71 -4.88 10.54
C LEU A 483 -8.91 -3.38 10.74
N ASP A 484 -8.02 -2.55 10.21
CA ASP A 484 -8.16 -1.08 10.23
C ASP A 484 -9.48 -0.65 9.55
N TRP A 485 -9.80 -1.24 8.38
CA TRP A 485 -11.05 -0.96 7.69
C TRP A 485 -12.28 -1.38 8.51
N LEU A 486 -12.26 -2.56 9.14
CA LEU A 486 -13.35 -3.05 9.98
C LEU A 486 -13.60 -2.15 11.20
N VAL A 487 -12.54 -1.62 11.82
CA VAL A 487 -12.65 -0.68 12.95
C VAL A 487 -13.35 0.61 12.52
N THR A 488 -13.10 1.08 11.29
CA THR A 488 -13.80 2.25 10.75
C THR A 488 -15.22 1.97 10.26
N ASN A 489 -15.59 0.70 10.06
CA ASN A 489 -16.87 0.27 9.49
C ASN A 489 -17.64 -0.66 10.45
N VAL A 490 -17.78 -0.30 11.73
CA VAL A 490 -18.41 -1.16 12.76
C VAL A 490 -19.85 -1.57 12.42
N GLU A 491 -20.58 -0.74 11.66
CA GLU A 491 -21.95 -1.08 11.22
C GLU A 491 -22.00 -2.33 10.34
N VAL A 492 -20.95 -2.56 9.53
CA VAL A 492 -20.79 -3.78 8.74
C VAL A 492 -20.72 -5.00 9.66
N LEU A 493 -19.95 -4.92 10.74
CA LEU A 493 -19.85 -6.01 11.72
C LEU A 493 -21.17 -6.28 12.43
N ARG A 494 -21.97 -5.24 12.70
CA ARG A 494 -23.31 -5.40 13.30
C ARG A 494 -24.29 -6.06 12.33
N ALA A 495 -24.30 -5.62 11.07
CA ALA A 495 -25.18 -6.15 10.03
C ALA A 495 -24.85 -7.62 9.67
N CYS A 496 -23.58 -7.99 9.72
CA CYS A 496 -23.09 -9.32 9.35
C CYS A 496 -22.64 -10.18 10.55
N ALA A 497 -23.12 -9.89 11.76
CA ALA A 497 -22.61 -10.50 13.00
C ALA A 497 -22.56 -12.04 12.98
N GLN A 498 -23.58 -12.69 12.38
CA GLN A 498 -23.63 -14.16 12.31
C GLN A 498 -22.65 -14.75 11.30
N SER A 499 -22.49 -14.13 10.12
CA SER A 499 -21.58 -14.61 9.08
C SER A 499 -20.11 -14.33 9.41
N VAL A 500 -19.84 -13.28 10.19
CA VAL A 500 -18.49 -12.84 10.56
C VAL A 500 -17.96 -13.55 11.83
N LYS A 501 -18.82 -14.22 12.60
CA LYS A 501 -18.44 -14.92 13.84
C LYS A 501 -17.26 -15.91 13.69
N PRO A 502 -17.20 -16.78 12.66
CA PRO A 502 -16.05 -17.67 12.47
C PRO A 502 -14.75 -16.91 12.20
N MET A 503 -14.83 -15.82 11.42
CA MET A 503 -13.69 -14.96 11.12
C MET A 503 -13.17 -14.28 12.40
N LEU A 504 -14.05 -13.76 13.26
CA LEU A 504 -13.65 -13.16 14.54
C LEU A 504 -13.02 -14.19 15.48
N GLY A 505 -13.56 -15.41 15.53
CA GLY A 505 -12.95 -16.51 16.30
C GLY A 505 -11.54 -16.84 15.82
N ARG A 506 -11.32 -16.91 14.50
CA ARG A 506 -9.98 -17.09 13.92
C ARG A 506 -9.06 -15.89 14.16
N THR A 507 -9.60 -14.68 14.13
CA THR A 507 -8.84 -13.46 14.45
C THR A 507 -8.37 -13.48 15.90
N ALA A 508 -9.23 -13.88 16.83
CA ALA A 508 -8.84 -14.05 18.23
C ALA A 508 -7.77 -15.13 18.39
N ASN A 509 -7.88 -16.27 17.68
CA ASN A 509 -6.85 -17.30 17.68
C ASN A 509 -5.51 -16.76 17.14
N PHE A 510 -5.55 -16.08 16.00
CA PHE A 510 -4.41 -15.43 15.39
C PHE A 510 -3.72 -14.46 16.36
N LEU A 511 -4.48 -13.60 17.03
CA LEU A 511 -3.94 -12.66 18.02
C LEU A 511 -3.36 -13.38 19.24
N ASN A 512 -3.98 -14.48 19.70
CA ASN A 512 -3.43 -15.29 20.78
C ASN A 512 -2.06 -15.88 20.41
N HIS A 513 -1.87 -16.33 19.16
CA HIS A 513 -0.55 -16.77 18.69
C HIS A 513 0.48 -15.64 18.73
N LEU A 514 0.09 -14.40 18.42
CA LEU A 514 0.99 -13.24 18.50
C LEU A 514 1.37 -12.87 19.94
N THR A 515 0.60 -13.26 20.96
CA THR A 515 1.00 -13.05 22.38
C THR A 515 2.24 -13.85 22.78
N LEU A 516 2.60 -14.88 22.01
CA LEU A 516 3.82 -15.66 22.19
C LEU A 516 5.06 -14.94 21.63
N VAL A 517 4.88 -13.86 20.86
CA VAL A 517 5.97 -13.04 20.33
C VAL A 517 6.44 -12.10 21.45
N PRO A 518 7.71 -12.20 21.90
CA PRO A 518 8.20 -11.33 22.95
C PRO A 518 8.22 -9.88 22.46
N LEU A 519 7.55 -9.00 23.19
CA LEU A 519 7.59 -7.56 22.94
C LEU A 519 8.92 -6.98 23.44
N PRO A 520 9.55 -6.04 22.73
CA PRO A 520 10.61 -5.24 23.33
C PRO A 520 10.05 -4.53 24.57
N PRO A 521 10.87 -4.33 25.63
CA PRO A 521 10.42 -3.61 26.82
C PRO A 521 9.93 -2.20 26.42
N PRO A 522 8.90 -1.69 27.09
CA PRO A 522 8.39 -0.34 26.83
C PRO A 522 9.52 0.68 26.99
N ALA A 523 9.49 1.76 26.19
CA ALA A 523 10.55 2.79 26.18
C ALA A 523 10.83 3.43 27.56
N THR A 524 9.90 3.27 28.51
CA THR A 524 10.01 3.70 29.92
C THR A 524 10.87 2.79 30.80
N GLU A 525 11.19 1.58 30.35
CA GLU A 525 12.02 0.58 31.03
C GLU A 525 13.38 0.35 30.33
N GLN A 526 13.63 1.07 29.24
CA GLN A 526 15.00 1.22 28.76
C GLN A 526 15.75 2.04 29.81
N PRO A 527 16.88 1.55 30.36
CA PRO A 527 17.62 2.29 31.36
C PRO A 527 17.89 3.69 30.80
N ASP A 528 17.52 4.73 31.56
CA ASP A 528 17.87 6.11 31.24
C ASP A 528 19.35 6.11 30.86
N VAL A 529 19.62 6.36 29.57
CA VAL A 529 20.97 6.66 29.11
C VAL A 529 21.23 8.07 29.63
N ILE A 530 21.65 8.13 30.90
CA ILE A 530 22.09 9.35 31.57
C ILE A 530 23.35 9.81 30.83
N ASN A 531 23.20 10.93 30.11
CA ASN A 531 24.19 11.90 29.60
C ASN A 531 25.49 11.39 28.98
#